data_AF-A0A4Q5YR29-F1
#
_entry.id   AF-A0A4Q5YR29-F1
#
_cell.length_a   1.000
_cell.length_b   1.000
_cell.length_c   1.000
_cell.angle_alpha   90.00
_cell.angle_beta   90.00
_cell.angle_gamma   90.00
#
_symmetry.space_group_name_H-M   'P 1'
#
loop_
_entity.id
_entity.type
_entity.pdbx_description
1 polymer ?
#
loop_
_entity_poly.entity_id
_entity_poly.type
_entity_poly.pdbx_seq_one_letter_code
_entity_poly.pdbx_strand_id
1 'polypeptide(L)' 'MMIGRPVKVLLLAGALNGLILPVALTIMLIAANKTSIVGDYKHPRWMTIAGALVVIAMTYIGLASLMTNFKF' A
#
# COMPACT_ATOMS: atom_id res chain seq x y z
N MET A 1 -25.30 -24.45 3.19
CA MET A 1 -25.00 -23.01 3.33
C MET A 1 -23.76 -22.83 4.20
N MET A 2 -22.58 -22.73 3.58
CA MET A 2 -21.31 -22.46 4.27
C MET A 2 -21.18 -20.96 4.53
N ILE A 3 -21.93 -20.42 5.50
CA ILE A 3 -21.70 -19.06 6.00
C ILE A 3 -20.68 -19.18 7.13
N GLY A 4 -19.46 -19.54 6.75
CA GLY A 4 -18.31 -19.50 7.63
C GLY A 4 -17.94 -18.05 7.89
N ARG A 5 -18.44 -17.48 9.00
CA ARG A 5 -18.02 -16.20 9.60
C ARG A 5 -17.63 -15.12 8.58
N PRO A 6 -18.59 -14.43 7.93
CA PRO A 6 -18.35 -13.40 6.91
C PRO A 6 -17.36 -12.32 7.37
N VAL A 7 -17.33 -12.03 8.66
CA VAL A 7 -16.37 -11.11 9.29
C VAL A 7 -14.91 -11.50 9.05
N LYS A 8 -14.56 -12.80 9.08
CA LYS A 8 -13.19 -13.26 8.84
C LYS A 8 -12.75 -13.03 7.39
N VAL A 9 -13.63 -13.32 6.43
CA VAL A 9 -13.33 -13.12 5.01
C VAL A 9 -13.22 -11.62 4.70
N LEU A 10 -14.08 -10.80 5.30
CA LEU A 10 -14.02 -9.34 5.19
C LEU A 10 -12.73 -8.76 5.80
N LEU A 11 -12.31 -9.25 6.96
CA LEU A 11 -11.06 -8.83 7.60
C LEU A 11 -9.85 -9.22 6.76
N LEU A 12 -9.86 -10.42 6.16
CA LEU A 12 -8.81 -10.89 5.26
C LEU A 12 -8.73 -10.05 3.98
N ALA A 13 -9.87 -9.76 3.36
CA ALA A 13 -9.97 -8.93 2.16
C ALA A 13 -9.54 -7.48 2.44
N GLY A 14 -9.93 -6.93 3.59
CA GLY A 14 -9.50 -5.60 4.04
C GLY A 14 -8.00 -5.53 4.31
N ALA A 15 -7.42 -6.55 4.95
CA ALA A 15 -5.97 -6.63 5.17
C ALA A 15 -5.19 -6.75 3.85
N LEU A 16 -5.67 -7.58 2.92
CA LEU A 16 -5.08 -7.72 1.58
C LEU A 16 -5.12 -6.40 0.79
N ASN A 17 -6.26 -5.71 0.77
CA ASN A 17 -6.37 -4.40 0.09
C ASN A 17 -5.58 -3.29 0.79
N GLY A 18 -5.49 -3.33 2.13
CA GLY A 18 -4.68 -2.38 2.89
C GLY A 18 -3.17 -2.53 2.62
N LEU A 19 -2.71 -3.75 2.32
CA LEU A 19 -1.31 -4.04 2.04
C LEU A 19 -0.94 -3.91 0.55
N ILE A 20 -1.89 -4.16 -0.37
CA ILE A 20 -1.61 -4.10 -1.80
C ILE A 20 -1.29 -2.68 -2.28
N LEU A 21 -1.97 -1.66 -1.72
CA LEU A 21 -1.78 -0.26 -2.08
C LEU A 21 -0.35 0.23 -1.80
N PRO A 22 0.20 0.12 -0.57
CA PRO A 22 1.56 0.57 -0.29
C PRO A 22 2.61 -0.24 -1.06
N VAL A 23 2.40 -1.53 -1.29
CA VAL A 23 3.33 -2.36 -2.10
C VAL A 23 3.35 -1.88 -3.55
N ALA A 24 2.19 -1.73 -4.18
CA ALA A 24 2.10 -1.26 -5.56
C ALA A 24 2.65 0.17 -5.71
N LEU A 25 2.31 1.07 -4.79
CA LEU A 25 2.79 2.46 -4.82
C LEU A 25 4.31 2.54 -4.66
N THR A 26 4.89 1.72 -3.77
CA THR A 26 6.35 1.65 -3.59
C THR A 26 7.04 1.20 -4.87
N ILE A 27 6.54 0.14 -5.50
CA ILE A 27 7.09 -0.36 -6.78
C ILE A 27 6.97 0.71 -7.87
N MET A 28 5.80 1.37 -7.97
CA MET A 28 5.60 2.46 -8.93
C MET A 28 6.53 3.63 -8.68
N LEU A 29 6.76 4.02 -7.43
CA LEU A 29 7.67 5.12 -7.09
C LEU A 29 9.10 4.83 -7.56
N ILE A 30 9.55 3.59 -7.37
CA ILE A 30 10.87 3.13 -7.83
C ILE A 30 10.90 3.11 -9.37
N ALA A 31 9.87 2.56 -10.01
CA ALA A 31 9.78 2.48 -11.46
C ALA A 31 9.72 3.87 -12.13
N ALA A 32 9.04 4.83 -11.50
CA ALA A 32 8.87 6.18 -11.99
C ALA A 32 10.17 7.03 -11.94
N ASN A 33 11.15 6.62 -11.12
CA ASN A 33 12.48 7.24 -11.13
C ASN A 33 13.43 6.56 -12.13
N LYS A 34 13.03 5.44 -12.75
CA LYS A 34 13.86 4.69 -13.70
C LYS A 34 13.62 5.21 -15.11
N THR A 35 14.59 5.94 -15.67
CA THR A 35 14.55 6.47 -17.04
C THR A 35 14.35 5.39 -18.11
N SER A 36 14.77 4.14 -17.84
CA SER A 36 14.52 3.01 -18.76
C SER A 36 13.03 2.63 -18.88
N ILE A 37 12.18 3.03 -17.92
CA ILE A 37 10.74 2.72 -17.91
C ILE A 37 9.93 3.93 -18.37
N VAL A 38 10.29 5.14 -17.93
CA VAL A 38 9.52 6.36 -18.23
C VAL A 38 10.03 7.12 -19.47
N GLY A 39 11.17 6.72 -20.04
CA GLY A 39 11.77 7.35 -21.22
C GLY A 39 12.25 8.78 -20.93
N ASP A 40 11.85 9.72 -21.79
CA ASP A 40 12.22 11.14 -21.70
C ASP A 40 11.44 11.92 -20.62
N TYR A 41 10.56 11.25 -19.86
CA TYR A 41 9.77 11.90 -18.84
C TYR A 41 10.61 12.18 -17.57
N LYS A 42 10.84 13.47 -17.28
CA LYS A 42 11.41 13.88 -15.99
C LYS A 42 10.33 13.80 -14.92
N HIS A 43 10.31 12.69 -14.19
CA HIS A 43 9.42 12.55 -13.05
C HIS A 43 9.70 13.67 -12.02
N PRO A 44 8.71 14.54 -11.74
CA PRO A 44 8.93 15.70 -10.88
C PRO A 44 9.23 15.24 -9.45
N ARG A 45 10.33 15.75 -8.87
CA ARG A 45 10.78 15.36 -7.52
C ARG A 45 9.71 15.57 -6.45
N TRP A 46 8.82 16.55 -6.64
CA TRP A 46 7.70 16.82 -5.73
C TRP A 46 6.69 15.66 -5.69
N MET A 47 6.46 14.99 -6.81
CA MET A 47 5.55 13.85 -6.88
C MET A 47 6.17 12.60 -6.26
N THR A 48 7.50 12.42 -6.39
CA THR A 48 8.23 11.39 -5.64
C THR A 48 8.12 11.61 -4.13
N ILE A 49 8.26 12.85 -3.65
CA ILE A 49 8.16 13.18 -2.22
C ILE A 49 6.74 12.93 -1.70
N ALA A 50 5.72 13.38 -2.43
CA ALA A 50 4.33 13.12 -2.07
C ALA A 50 4.02 11.61 -2.04
N GLY A 51 4.47 10.87 -3.05
CA GLY A 51 4.32 9.41 -3.09
C GLY A 51 5.03 8.69 -1.95
N ALA A 52 6.26 9.10 -1.61
CA ALA A 52 6.98 8.57 -0.45
C ALA A 52 6.24 8.84 0.87
N LEU A 53 5.66 10.04 1.03
CA LEU A 53 4.88 10.40 2.22
C LEU A 53 3.63 9.53 2.36
N VAL A 54 2.92 9.27 1.25
CA VAL A 54 1.77 8.35 1.22
C VAL A 54 2.19 6.93 1.58
N VAL A 55 3.30 6.41 1.03
CA VAL A 55 3.81 5.07 1.38
C VAL A 55 4.07 4.97 2.88
N ILE A 56 4.79 5.94 3.46
CA ILE A 56 5.09 5.96 4.90
C ILE A 56 3.80 6.00 5.74
N ALA A 57 2.86 6.87 5.39
CA ALA A 57 1.59 7.00 6.10
C ALA A 57 0.76 5.71 6.02
N MET A 58 0.66 5.09 4.85
CA MET A 58 -0.08 3.84 4.66
C MET A 58 0.58 2.66 5.35
N THR A 59 1.91 2.57 5.32
CA THR A 59 2.66 1.54 6.06
C THR A 59 2.44 1.69 7.56
N TYR A 60 2.46 2.93 8.08
CA TYR A 60 2.17 3.20 9.49
C TYR A 60 0.74 2.81 9.89
N ILE A 61 -0.27 3.25 9.13
CA ILE A 61 -1.68 2.92 9.38
C ILE A 61 -1.91 1.41 9.27
N GLY A 62 -1.30 0.75 8.29
CA GLY A 62 -1.38 -0.69 8.09
C GLY A 62 -0.79 -1.47 9.28
N LEU A 63 0.41 -1.10 9.73
CA LEU A 63 1.05 -1.68 10.92
C LEU A 63 0.24 -1.43 12.20
N ALA A 64 -0.23 -0.20 12.40
CA ALA A 64 -1.05 0.15 13.56
C ALA A 64 -2.38 -0.63 13.59
N SER A 65 -3.02 -0.80 12.43
CA SER A 65 -4.22 -1.63 12.29
C SER A 65 -3.91 -3.09 12.59
N LEU A 66 -2.79 -3.63 12.07
CA LEU A 66 -2.39 -5.01 12.33
C LEU A 66 -2.13 -5.25 13.82
N MET A 67 -1.40 -4.35 14.49
CA MET A 67 -1.12 -4.43 15.93
C MET A 67 -2.41 -4.31 16.77
N THR A 68 -3.35 -3.46 16.36
CA THR A 68 -4.61 -3.26 17.08
C THR A 68 -5.54 -4.48 16.92
N ASN A 69 -5.59 -5.09 15.74
CA ASN A 69 -6.41 -6.29 15.49
C ASN A 69 -5.80 -7.59 16.05
N PHE A 70 -4.47 -7.65 16.21
CA PHE A 70 -3.80 -8.79 16.86
C PHE A 70 -3.84 -8.74 18.39
N LYS A 71 -4.14 -7.58 18.97
CA LYS A 71 -4.42 -7.44 20.40
C LYS A 71 -5.89 -7.84 20.65
N PHE A 72 -6.15 -9.13 20.53
CA PHE A 72 -7.33 -9.77 21.11
C PHE A 72 -7.26 -9.74 22.64
#